data_AF-A0A955HAH6-F1
#
_entry.id   AF-A0A955HAH6-F1
#
_cell.length_a   1.000
_cell.length_b   1.000
_cell.length_c   1.000
_cell.angle_alpha   90.00
_cell.angle_beta   90.00
_cell.angle_gamma   90.00
#
_symmetry.space_group_name_H-M   'P 1'
#
loop_
_entity.id
_entity.type
_entity.pdbx_description
1 polymer ?
#
loop_
_entity_poly.entity_id
_entity_poly.type
_entity_poly.pdbx_seq_one_letter_code
_entity_poly.pdbx_strand_id
1 'polypeptide(L)'
;MQMLKLPTYLASVALGFVAPLLILPVTTFTEHTLFFEEVVKLGMIYCIWRTLGVRGTKDLCVAAFLLGVAFGVSETLLLSQNLFLLGSGVVVLLRTLLTIPMHAATAIGMAFAFTRSRPLLGFVGALLLHGVFNALVLGWM
;
A
#
# COMPACT_ATOMS: atom_id res chain seq x y z
N MET A 1 5.60 11.12 -25.26
CA MET A 1 4.88 10.93 -23.98
C MET A 1 3.52 10.33 -24.28
N GLN A 2 3.31 9.03 -24.04
CA GLN A 2 1.95 8.49 -24.03
C GLN A 2 1.28 9.00 -22.77
N MET A 3 0.22 9.80 -22.90
CA MET A 3 -0.63 10.10 -21.75
C MET A 3 -1.21 8.78 -21.24
N LEU A 4 -0.94 8.46 -19.99
CA LEU A 4 -1.61 7.38 -19.29
C LEU A 4 -3.13 7.56 -19.41
N LYS A 5 -3.82 6.48 -19.79
CA LYS A 5 -5.27 6.50 -19.95
C LYS A 5 -5.90 6.52 -18.56
N LEU A 6 -6.81 7.47 -18.30
CA LEU A 6 -7.67 7.56 -17.11
C LEU A 6 -8.13 6.19 -16.53
N PRO A 7 -8.52 5.20 -17.34
CA PRO A 7 -8.80 3.83 -16.87
C PRO A 7 -7.74 3.20 -15.95
N THR A 8 -6.45 3.47 -16.19
CA THR A 8 -5.35 2.89 -15.41
C THR A 8 -5.32 3.45 -13.99
N TYR A 9 -5.53 4.75 -13.85
CA TYR A 9 -5.57 5.41 -12.55
C TYR A 9 -6.79 4.97 -11.76
N LEU A 10 -7.95 4.87 -12.42
CA LEU A 10 -9.16 4.34 -11.81
C LEU A 10 -8.97 2.89 -11.35
N ALA A 11 -8.35 2.05 -12.18
CA ALA A 11 -8.02 0.68 -11.81
C ALA A 11 -7.06 0.64 -10.61
N SER A 12 -6.03 1.49 -10.57
CA SER A 12 -5.07 1.55 -9.46
C SER A 12 -5.75 1.91 -8.13
N VAL A 13 -6.66 2.89 -8.16
CA VAL A 13 -7.49 3.27 -7.01
C VAL A 13 -8.39 2.12 -6.59
N ALA A 14 -9.11 1.49 -7.53
CA ALA A 14 -10.00 0.37 -7.24
C ALA A 14 -9.25 -0.83 -6.63
N LEU A 15 -8.07 -1.18 -7.18
CA LEU A 15 -7.21 -2.21 -6.62
C LEU A 15 -6.74 -1.86 -5.21
N GLY A 16 -6.40 -0.59 -4.95
CA GLY A 16 -6.04 -0.10 -3.63
C GLY A 16 -7.15 -0.30 -2.59
N PHE A 17 -8.41 -0.02 -2.94
CA PHE A 17 -9.56 -0.25 -2.05
C PHE A 17 -9.88 -1.73 -1.82
N VAL A 18 -9.69 -2.58 -2.83
CA VAL A 18 -9.96 -4.02 -2.73
C VAL A 18 -8.84 -4.76 -2.01
N ALA A 19 -7.60 -4.29 -2.11
CA ALA A 19 -6.43 -5.01 -1.61
C ALA A 19 -6.51 -5.38 -0.12
N PRO A 20 -6.88 -4.47 0.82
CA PRO A 20 -7.04 -4.84 2.23
C PRO A 20 -8.06 -5.96 2.49
N LEU A 21 -9.10 -6.07 1.66
CA LEU A 21 -10.08 -7.16 1.77
C LEU A 21 -9.47 -8.53 1.46
N LEU A 22 -8.44 -8.58 0.60
CA LEU A 22 -7.70 -9.83 0.30
C LEU A 22 -6.81 -10.27 1.47
N ILE A 23 -6.47 -9.33 2.36
CA ILE A 23 -5.57 -9.56 3.48
C ILE A 23 -6.36 -9.94 4.74
N LEU A 24 -7.64 -9.56 4.84
CA LEU A 24 -8.52 -9.87 5.99
C LEU A 24 -8.51 -11.36 6.40
N PRO A 25 -8.60 -12.35 5.49
CA PRO A 25 -8.52 -13.74 5.90
C PRO A 25 -7.17 -14.04 6.57
N VAL A 26 -6.08 -13.47 6.04
CA VAL A 26 -4.73 -13.71 6.53
C VAL A 26 -4.48 -13.06 7.88
N THR A 27 -4.99 -11.84 8.11
CA THR A 27 -4.91 -11.18 9.43
C THR A 27 -5.75 -11.88 10.50
N THR A 28 -6.77 -12.65 10.08
CA THR A 28 -7.59 -13.45 11.00
C THR A 28 -6.86 -14.72 11.47
N PHE A 29 -5.94 -15.26 10.68
CA PHE A 29 -5.25 -16.53 10.97
C PHE A 29 -3.75 -16.38 11.27
N THR A 30 -3.15 -15.22 11.05
CA THR A 30 -1.70 -15.00 11.21
C THR A 30 -1.38 -13.61 11.77
N GLU A 31 -0.31 -13.51 12.55
CA GLU A 31 0.25 -12.23 13.03
C GLU A 31 1.14 -11.56 11.96
N HIS A 32 1.33 -12.19 10.80
CA HIS A 32 2.26 -11.75 9.75
C HIS A 32 1.63 -10.77 8.75
N THR A 33 0.74 -9.88 9.22
CA THR A 33 -0.06 -8.99 8.36
C THR A 33 0.81 -8.15 7.43
N LEU A 34 1.90 -7.57 7.97
CA LEU A 34 2.86 -6.75 7.24
C LEU A 34 3.41 -7.45 5.98
N PHE A 35 3.79 -8.72 6.08
CA PHE A 35 4.38 -9.45 4.94
C PHE A 35 3.36 -9.61 3.82
N PHE A 36 2.15 -10.05 4.17
CA PHE A 36 1.09 -10.30 3.20
C PHE A 36 0.58 -9.00 2.57
N GLU A 37 0.55 -7.90 3.32
CA GLU A 37 0.22 -6.59 2.78
C GLU A 37 1.16 -6.15 1.66
N GLU A 38 2.47 -6.32 1.87
CA GLU A 38 3.45 -6.00 0.84
C GLU A 38 3.38 -6.97 -0.34
N VAL A 39 3.10 -8.26 -0.12
CA VAL A 39 2.95 -9.25 -1.20
C VAL A 39 1.76 -8.89 -2.09
N VAL A 40 0.62 -8.55 -1.48
CA VAL A 40 -0.58 -8.11 -2.23
C VAL A 40 -0.27 -6.85 -3.02
N LYS A 41 0.35 -5.83 -2.41
CA LYS A 41 0.75 -4.60 -3.13
C LYS A 41 1.70 -4.88 -4.29
N LEU A 42 2.68 -5.75 -4.09
CA LEU A 42 3.61 -6.17 -5.15
C LEU A 42 2.87 -6.81 -6.34
N GLY A 43 1.91 -7.70 -6.05
CA GLY A 43 1.05 -8.31 -7.06
C GLY A 43 0.20 -7.29 -7.83
N MET A 44 -0.35 -6.29 -7.14
CA MET A 44 -1.13 -5.22 -7.79
C MET A 44 -0.26 -4.34 -8.69
N ILE A 45 0.95 -3.97 -8.24
CA ILE A 45 1.91 -3.22 -9.05
C ILE A 45 2.33 -4.01 -10.28
N TYR A 46 2.55 -5.33 -10.13
CA TYR A 46 2.82 -6.22 -11.25
C TYR A 46 1.65 -6.24 -12.25
N CYS A 47 0.41 -6.32 -11.76
CA CYS A 47 -0.79 -6.27 -12.61
C CYS A 47 -0.89 -4.95 -13.39
N ILE A 48 -0.66 -3.80 -12.73
CA ILE A 48 -0.62 -2.49 -13.38
C ILE A 48 0.48 -2.44 -14.45
N TRP A 49 1.68 -2.92 -14.12
CA TRP A 49 2.83 -2.88 -15.03
C TRP A 49 2.65 -3.81 -16.26
N ARG A 50 2.15 -5.03 -16.06
CA ARG A 50 2.07 -6.06 -17.11
C ARG A 50 0.73 -6.08 -17.82
N THR A 51 -0.37 -6.15 -17.07
CA THR A 51 -1.71 -6.35 -17.60
C THR A 51 -2.27 -5.04 -18.16
N LEU A 52 -2.12 -3.93 -17.43
CA LEU A 52 -2.56 -2.62 -17.90
C LEU A 52 -1.54 -1.94 -18.84
N GLY A 53 -0.36 -2.55 -19.01
CA GLY A 53 0.64 -2.15 -19.99
C GLY A 53 1.37 -0.84 -19.69
N VAL A 54 1.43 -0.43 -18.41
CA VAL A 54 2.11 0.81 -18.02
C VAL A 54 3.63 0.62 -18.09
N ARG A 55 4.31 1.30 -19.01
CA ARG A 55 5.77 1.15 -19.21
C ARG A 55 6.62 2.31 -18.69
N GLY A 56 6.05 3.51 -18.55
CA GLY A 56 6.78 4.68 -18.06
C GLY A 56 7.03 4.60 -16.55
N THR A 57 8.25 4.92 -16.10
CA THR A 57 8.56 4.96 -14.65
C THR A 57 7.69 5.97 -13.92
N LYS A 58 7.57 7.20 -14.44
CA LYS A 58 6.71 8.23 -13.86
C LYS A 58 5.26 7.74 -13.72
N ASP A 59 4.76 7.18 -14.80
CA ASP A 59 3.42 6.68 -14.96
C ASP A 59 3.09 5.55 -13.97
N LEU A 60 4.01 4.57 -13.85
CA LEU A 60 3.88 3.49 -12.87
C LEU A 60 3.97 4.00 -11.43
N CYS A 61 4.85 4.95 -11.13
CA CYS A 61 4.95 5.54 -9.80
C CYS A 61 3.69 6.35 -9.41
N VAL A 62 3.07 7.06 -10.35
CA VAL A 62 1.79 7.76 -10.09
C VAL A 62 0.66 6.74 -9.83
N ALA A 63 0.58 5.69 -10.65
CA ALA A 63 -0.38 4.61 -10.42
C ALA A 63 -0.16 3.92 -9.05
N ALA A 64 1.09 3.65 -8.69
CA ALA A 64 1.45 3.06 -7.40
C ALA A 64 1.18 4.01 -6.22
N PHE A 65 1.38 5.32 -6.39
CA PHE A 65 1.00 6.32 -5.40
C PHE A 65 -0.51 6.27 -5.13
N LEU A 66 -1.33 6.31 -6.19
CA LEU A 66 -2.79 6.25 -6.06
C LEU A 66 -3.25 4.94 -5.41
N LEU A 67 -2.63 3.82 -5.79
CA LEU A 67 -2.86 2.53 -5.17
C LEU A 67 -2.52 2.55 -3.68
N GLY A 68 -1.34 3.05 -3.30
CA GLY A 68 -0.90 3.11 -1.91
C GLY A 68 -1.76 4.04 -1.05
N VAL A 69 -2.18 5.19 -1.58
CA VAL A 69 -3.11 6.09 -0.88
C VAL A 69 -4.46 5.40 -0.66
N ALA A 70 -5.05 4.81 -1.70
CA ALA A 70 -6.33 4.11 -1.60
C ALA A 70 -6.24 2.90 -0.65
N PHE A 71 -5.11 2.19 -0.65
CA PHE A 71 -4.81 1.11 0.29
C PHE A 71 -4.80 1.64 1.73
N GLY A 72 -4.01 2.67 2.03
CA GLY A 72 -3.92 3.19 3.41
C GLY A 72 -5.23 3.77 3.92
N VAL A 73 -6.02 4.41 3.04
CA VAL A 73 -7.36 4.90 3.38
C VAL A 73 -8.29 3.73 3.70
N SER A 74 -8.35 2.71 2.84
CA SER A 74 -9.23 1.56 3.05
C SER A 74 -8.84 0.72 4.26
N GLU A 75 -7.55 0.50 4.47
CA GLU A 75 -7.03 -0.17 5.67
C GLU A 75 -7.42 0.60 6.94
N THR A 76 -7.20 1.92 6.94
CA THR A 76 -7.63 2.79 8.06
C THR A 76 -9.12 2.65 8.32
N LEU A 77 -9.97 2.66 7.29
CA LEU A 77 -11.42 2.53 7.45
C LEU A 77 -11.82 1.16 8.01
N LEU A 78 -11.23 0.08 7.50
CA LEU A 78 -11.50 -1.29 7.99
C LEU A 78 -11.05 -1.47 9.45
N LEU A 79 -9.90 -0.88 9.82
CA LEU A 79 -9.35 -0.97 11.17
C LEU A 79 -9.92 0.09 12.13
N SER A 80 -10.58 1.13 11.61
CA SER A 80 -11.15 2.21 12.43
C SER A 80 -12.17 1.72 13.45
N GLN A 81 -12.93 0.68 13.11
CA GLN A 81 -13.90 0.06 14.03
C GLN A 81 -13.21 -0.53 15.27
N ASN A 82 -12.02 -1.13 15.09
CA ASN A 82 -11.21 -1.64 16.20
C ASN A 82 -10.52 -0.49 16.96
N LEU A 83 -10.10 0.58 16.26
CA LEU A 83 -9.39 1.71 16.86
C LEU A 83 -10.27 2.63 17.71
N PHE A 84 -11.54 2.86 17.32
CA PHE A 84 -12.49 3.61 18.14
C PHE A 84 -12.83 2.89 19.46
N LEU A 85 -12.70 1.56 19.49
CA LEU A 85 -12.89 0.75 20.69
C LEU A 85 -11.64 0.69 21.57
N LEU A 86 -10.45 0.94 21.03
CA LEU A 86 -9.15 0.77 21.69
C LEU A 86 -8.43 2.07 22.09
N GLY A 87 -8.88 3.26 21.65
CA GLY A 87 -8.13 4.48 21.94
C GLY A 87 -8.86 5.81 21.72
N SER A 88 -8.18 6.90 22.06
CA SER A 88 -8.67 8.27 21.83
C SER A 88 -8.66 8.63 20.34
N GLY A 89 -9.54 9.54 19.92
CA GLY A 89 -9.60 9.99 18.51
C GLY A 89 -8.27 10.56 17.97
N VAL A 90 -7.37 10.99 18.86
CA VAL A 90 -6.01 11.45 18.50
C VAL A 90 -5.15 10.30 18.00
N VAL A 91 -5.24 9.12 18.61
CA VAL A 91 -4.48 7.92 18.19
C VAL A 91 -4.94 7.45 16.82
N VAL A 92 -6.26 7.46 16.57
CA VAL A 92 -6.86 7.17 15.26
C VAL A 92 -6.33 8.13 14.20
N LEU A 93 -6.30 9.43 14.51
CA LEU A 93 -5.82 10.46 13.59
C LEU A 93 -4.33 10.28 13.27
N LEU A 94 -3.48 10.12 14.28
CA LEU A 94 -2.04 9.92 14.09
C LEU A 94 -1.75 8.66 13.28
N ARG A 95 -2.44 7.55 13.58
CA ARG A 95 -2.30 6.30 12.82
C ARG A 95 -2.69 6.52 11.36
N THR A 96 -3.82 7.16 11.09
CA THR A 96 -4.26 7.49 9.73
C THR A 96 -3.22 8.33 8.97
N LEU A 97 -2.68 9.35 9.63
CA LEU A 97 -1.69 10.27 9.07
C LEU A 97 -0.34 9.59 8.77
N LEU A 98 -0.02 8.48 9.42
CA LEU A 98 1.21 7.71 9.19
C LEU A 98 0.99 6.54 8.22
N THR A 99 -0.14 5.85 8.33
CA THR A 99 -0.53 4.72 7.49
C THR A 99 -0.61 5.12 6.02
N ILE A 100 -1.32 6.21 5.68
CA ILE A 100 -1.51 6.61 4.28
C ILE A 100 -0.18 6.94 3.59
N PRO A 101 0.71 7.80 4.13
CA PRO A 101 2.00 8.08 3.52
C PRO A 101 2.91 6.86 3.44
N MET A 102 2.87 5.98 4.44
CA MET A 102 3.65 4.74 4.42
C MET A 102 3.22 3.83 3.26
N HIS A 103 1.92 3.58 3.06
CA HIS A 103 1.46 2.75 1.94
C HIS A 103 1.78 3.39 0.59
N ALA A 104 1.66 4.72 0.47
CA ALA A 104 2.08 5.43 -0.72
C ALA A 104 3.59 5.26 -0.99
N ALA A 105 4.43 5.42 0.03
CA ALA A 105 5.88 5.32 -0.09
C ALA A 105 6.36 3.90 -0.43
N THR A 106 5.82 2.89 0.25
CA THR A 106 6.11 1.47 -0.03
C THR A 106 5.72 1.09 -1.46
N ALA A 107 4.54 1.50 -1.92
CA ALA A 107 4.08 1.24 -3.29
C ALA A 107 4.96 1.94 -4.34
N ILE A 108 5.31 3.22 -4.13
CA ILE A 108 6.22 3.94 -5.03
C ILE A 108 7.60 3.26 -5.08
N GLY A 109 8.14 2.88 -3.93
CA GLY A 109 9.45 2.20 -3.84
C GLY A 109 9.47 0.90 -4.64
N MET A 110 8.42 0.08 -4.49
CA MET A 110 8.25 -1.14 -5.30
C MET A 110 8.14 -0.84 -6.80
N ALA A 111 7.29 0.12 -7.19
CA ALA A 111 7.11 0.50 -8.59
C ALA A 111 8.41 0.97 -9.25
N PHE A 112 9.17 1.82 -8.56
CA PHE A 112 10.48 2.28 -9.03
C PHE A 112 11.44 1.10 -9.21
N ALA A 113 11.54 0.22 -8.22
CA ALA A 113 12.39 -0.97 -8.28
C ALA A 113 11.98 -1.93 -9.41
N PHE A 114 10.68 -2.08 -9.67
CA PHE A 114 10.14 -2.83 -10.79
C PHE A 114 10.67 -2.31 -12.13
N THR A 115 10.65 -0.99 -12.34
CA THR A 115 11.20 -0.40 -13.59
C THR A 115 12.70 -0.58 -13.77
N ARG A 116 13.42 -0.91 -12.69
CA ARG A 116 14.85 -1.24 -12.72
C ARG A 116 15.11 -2.74 -12.75
N SER A 117 14.09 -3.56 -13.01
CA SER A 117 14.16 -5.02 -12.99
C SER A 117 14.67 -5.59 -11.65
N ARG A 118 14.36 -4.90 -10.55
CA ARG A 118 14.77 -5.26 -9.18
C ARG A 118 13.58 -5.36 -8.22
N PRO A 119 12.49 -6.08 -8.57
CA PRO A 119 11.26 -6.10 -7.77
C PRO A 119 11.49 -6.62 -6.34
N LEU A 120 12.40 -7.58 -6.14
CA LEU A 120 12.74 -8.10 -4.81
C LEU A 120 13.37 -7.05 -3.90
N LEU A 121 14.22 -6.17 -4.42
CA LEU A 121 14.79 -5.08 -3.63
C LEU A 121 13.73 -4.05 -3.24
N GLY A 122 12.78 -3.77 -4.15
CA GLY A 122 11.62 -2.93 -3.83
C GLY A 122 10.74 -3.53 -2.75
N PHE A 123 10.48 -4.83 -2.82
CA PHE A 123 9.71 -5.56 -1.83
C PHE A 123 10.39 -5.58 -0.46
N VAL A 124 11.68 -5.93 -0.38
CA VAL A 124 12.44 -5.90 0.88
C VAL A 124 12.50 -4.50 1.46
N GLY A 125 12.74 -3.48 0.62
CA GLY A 125 12.72 -2.08 1.05
C GLY A 125 11.36 -1.66 1.60
N ALA A 126 10.26 -2.12 0.99
CA ALA A 126 8.91 -1.87 1.46
C ALA A 126 8.62 -2.54 2.80
N LEU A 127 9.02 -3.80 3.00
CA LEU A 127 8.89 -4.50 4.28
C LEU A 127 9.62 -3.76 5.40
N LEU A 128 10.85 -3.31 5.14
CA LEU A 128 11.64 -2.56 6.11
C LEU A 128 10.98 -1.21 6.44
N LEU A 129 10.55 -0.47 5.42
CA LEU A 129 9.91 0.82 5.60
C LEU A 129 8.59 0.68 6.39
N HIS A 130 7.74 -0.28 6.02
CA HIS A 130 6.51 -0.57 6.75
C HIS A 130 6.81 -0.96 8.20
N GLY A 131 7.80 -1.83 8.43
CA GLY A 131 8.20 -2.24 9.77
C GLY A 131 8.64 -1.06 10.64
N VAL A 132 9.41 -0.11 10.08
CA VAL A 132 9.81 1.12 10.77
C VAL A 132 8.59 1.96 11.13
N PHE A 133 7.64 2.16 10.20
CA PHE A 133 6.43 2.93 10.48
C PHE A 133 5.55 2.27 11.55
N ASN A 134 5.39 0.94 11.52
CA ASN A 134 4.65 0.22 12.56
C ASN A 134 5.34 0.32 13.93
N ALA A 135 6.67 0.20 13.97
CA ALA A 135 7.44 0.40 15.20
C ALA A 135 7.30 1.82 15.76
N LEU A 136 7.29 2.83 14.89
CA LEU A 136 7.02 4.21 15.28
C LEU A 136 5.62 4.31 15.90
N VAL A 137 4.57 3.87 15.19
CA VAL A 137 3.18 3.92 15.69
C VAL A 137 3.02 3.21 17.04
N LEU A 138 3.59 2.01 17.20
CA LEU A 138 3.54 1.26 18.46
C LEU A 138 4.31 1.94 19.59
N GLY A 139 5.39 2.66 19.31
CA GLY A 139 6.13 3.43 20.30
C GLY A 139 5.38 4.66 20.83
N TRP A 140 4.30 5.08 20.17
CA TRP A 140 3.41 6.18 20.60
C TRP A 140 2.11 5.69 21.28
N MET A 141 1.88 4.37 21.35
CA MET A 141 0.72 3.76 22.01
C MET A 141 1.10 3.24 23.39
#